data_AF-A0A954LW26-F1
#
_entry.id   AF-A0A954LW26-F1
#
_cell.length_a   1.000
_cell.length_b   1.000
_cell.length_c   1.000
_cell.angle_alpha   90.00
_cell.angle_beta   90.00
_cell.angle_gamma   90.00
#
_symmetry.space_group_name_H-M   'P 1'
#
loop_
_entity.id
_entity.type
_entity.pdbx_description
1 polymer ?
#
loop_
_entity_poly.entity_id
_entity_poly.type
_entity_poly.pdbx_seq_one_letter_code
_entity_poly.pdbx_strand_id
1 'polypeptide(L)' 'MSLVEETYQQAIAAMTPTERLSRMHGMLHWVRDSYARQLREQLGDVSEERLKWEVALRFYSGDRRAQALIERKLREFT' A
#
# COMPACT_ATOMS: atom_id res chain seq x y z
N MET A 1 10.89 -20.65 -22.32
CA MET A 1 10.95 -19.90 -21.06
C MET A 1 12.24 -20.26 -20.36
N SER A 2 12.71 -19.45 -19.40
CA SER A 2 13.84 -19.86 -18.56
C SER A 2 13.38 -20.85 -17.48
N LEU A 3 14.28 -21.73 -17.00
CA LEU A 3 13.99 -22.66 -15.90
C LEU A 3 13.47 -21.93 -14.64
N VAL A 4 14.00 -20.74 -14.37
CA VAL A 4 13.57 -19.89 -13.25
C VAL A 4 12.12 -19.45 -13.42
N GLU A 5 11.76 -19.02 -14.63
CA GLU A 5 10.41 -18.57 -14.94
C GLU A 5 9.40 -19.72 -14.87
N GLU A 6 9.76 -20.91 -15.37
CA GLU A 6 8.92 -22.11 -15.26
C GLU A 6 8.69 -22.53 -13.80
N THR A 7 9.75 -22.53 -13.00
CA THR A 7 9.68 -22.84 -11.56
C THR A 7 8.78 -21.84 -10.83
N TYR A 8 8.92 -20.56 -11.15
CA TYR A 8 8.07 -19.51 -10.59
C TYR A 8 6.59 -19.73 -10.96
N GLN A 9 6.28 -20.00 -12.23
CA GLN A 9 4.90 -20.21 -12.66
C GLN A 9 4.27 -21.44 -12.02
N GLN A 10 5.03 -22.54 -11.87
CA GLN A 10 4.57 -23.73 -11.16
C GLN A 10 4.25 -23.44 -9.69
N ALA A 11 5.13 -22.70 -9.01
CA ALA A 11 4.88 -22.30 -7.63
C ALA A 11 3.65 -21.40 -7.50
N ILE A 12 3.43 -20.47 -8.45
CA ILE A 12 2.24 -19.61 -8.46
C ILE A 12 0.96 -20.41 -8.71
N ALA A 13 1.01 -21.39 -9.61
CA ALA A 13 -0.13 -22.26 -9.93
C ALA A 13 -0.50 -23.19 -8.76
N ALA A 14 0.49 -23.61 -7.97
CA ALA A 14 0.28 -24.48 -6.82
C ALA A 14 -0.29 -23.78 -5.57
N MET A 15 -0.29 -22.44 -5.52
CA MET A 15 -0.78 -21.71 -4.34
C MET A 15 -2.29 -21.89 -4.14
N THR A 16 -2.68 -22.15 -2.89
CA THR A 16 -4.07 -22.06 -2.46
C THR A 16 -4.59 -20.63 -2.53
N PRO A 17 -5.93 -20.42 -2.60
CA PRO A 17 -6.51 -19.08 -2.53
C PRO A 17 -6.08 -18.30 -1.28
N THR A 18 -5.99 -18.97 -0.13
CA THR A 18 -5.58 -18.35 1.13
C THR A 18 -4.14 -17.85 1.07
N GLU A 19 -3.20 -18.66 0.60
CA GLU A 19 -1.80 -18.25 0.46
C GLU A 19 -1.64 -17.09 -0.52
N ARG A 20 -2.39 -17.12 -1.62
CA ARG A 20 -2.40 -16.03 -2.59
C ARG A 20 -2.86 -14.72 -1.94
N LEU A 21 -3.96 -14.75 -1.20
CA LEU A 21 -4.47 -13.57 -0.48
C LEU A 21 -3.49 -13.09 0.59
N SER A 22 -2.91 -13.98 1.38
CA SER A 22 -1.91 -13.62 2.40
C SER A 22 -0.68 -12.95 1.79
N ARG A 23 -0.18 -13.45 0.66
CA ARG A 23 0.94 -12.82 -0.06
C ARG A 23 0.58 -11.46 -0.65
N MET A 24 -0.60 -11.34 -1.27
CA MET A 24 -1.11 -10.05 -1.77
C MET A 24 -1.24 -9.03 -0.64
N HIS A 25 -1.75 -9.45 0.52
CA HIS A 25 -1.87 -8.61 1.70
C HIS A 25 -0.49 -8.17 2.21
N GLY A 26 0.47 -9.09 2.31
CA GLY A 26 1.84 -8.77 2.74
C GLY A 26 2.52 -7.77 1.80
N MET A 27 2.36 -7.94 0.49
CA MET A 27 2.87 -6.99 -0.51
C MET A 27 2.21 -5.61 -0.35
N LEU A 28 0.89 -5.56 -0.15
CA LEU A 28 0.16 -4.31 0.06
C LEU A 28 0.65 -3.59 1.33
N HIS A 29 0.89 -4.32 2.42
CA HIS A 29 1.44 -3.77 3.66
C HIS A 29 2.83 -3.18 3.43
N TRP A 30 3.72 -3.94 2.78
CA TRP A 30 5.08 -3.49 2.49
C TRP A 30 5.13 -2.22 1.64
N VAL A 31 4.23 -2.08 0.65
CA VAL A 31 4.14 -0.85 -0.15
C VAL A 31 3.68 0.33 0.72
N ARG A 32 2.68 0.13 1.59
CA ARG A 32 2.21 1.17 2.52
C ARG A 32 3.32 1.63 3.47
N ASP A 33 4.08 0.70 4.03
CA ASP A 33 5.22 1.02 4.92
C ASP A 33 6.31 1.81 4.18
N SER A 34 6.53 1.47 2.91
CA SER A 34 7.51 2.16 2.08
C SER A 34 7.11 3.62 1.81
N TYR A 35 5.82 3.89 1.53
CA TYR A 35 5.34 5.26 1.45
C TYR A 35 5.34 5.99 2.78
N ALA A 36 5.00 5.30 3.88
CA ALA A 36 5.01 5.89 5.22
C ALA A 36 6.41 6.41 5.58
N ARG A 37 7.47 5.64 5.29
CA ARG A 37 8.87 6.06 5.49
C ARG A 37 9.23 7.29 4.66
N GLN A 38 8.91 7.28 3.36
CA GLN A 38 9.15 8.43 2.48
C GLN A 38 8.41 9.69 2.94
N LEU A 39 7.16 9.54 3.40
CA LEU A 39 6.35 10.66 3.86
C LEU A 39 6.85 11.24 5.18
N ARG A 40 7.37 10.42 6.10
CA ARG A 40 8.00 10.93 7.33
C ARG A 40 9.20 11.82 7.04
N GLU A 41 10.03 11.46 6.06
CA GLU A 41 11.15 12.29 5.63
C GLU A 41 10.69 13.66 5.09
N GLN A 42 9.50 13.72 4.48
CA GLN A 42 8.94 14.93 3.87
C GLN A 42 8.12 15.80 4.83
N LEU A 43 7.35 15.16 5.72
CA LEU A 43 6.38 15.82 6.60
C LEU A 43 6.94 16.10 8.00
N GLY A 44 8.07 15.48 8.35
CA GLY A 44 8.63 15.54 9.70
C GLY A 44 7.83 14.71 10.70
N ASP A 45 7.83 15.15 11.95
CA ASP A 45 7.11 14.46 13.03
C ASP A 45 5.60 14.74 12.91
N VAL A 46 4.85 13.74 12.46
CA VAL A 46 3.40 13.75 12.35
C VAL A 46 2.83 12.55 13.08
N SER A 47 1.60 12.67 13.57
CA SER A 47 0.92 11.53 14.20
C SER A 47 0.76 10.36 13.22
N GLU A 48 0.76 9.14 13.76
CA GLU A 48 0.51 7.92 12.97
C GLU A 48 -0.82 8.00 12.21
N GLU A 49 -1.84 8.62 12.83
CA GLU A 49 -3.15 8.77 12.20
C GLU A 49 -3.09 9.68 10.98
N ARG A 50 -2.41 10.82 11.07
CA ARG A 50 -2.19 11.70 9.92
C ARG A 50 -1.40 10.96 8.83
N LEU A 51 -0.30 10.31 9.20
CA LEU A 51 0.56 9.58 8.26
C LEU A 51 -0.23 8.50 7.48
N LYS A 52 -1.14 7.80 8.15
CA LYS A 52 -2.03 6.82 7.52
C LYS A 52 -2.91 7.45 6.42
N TRP A 53 -3.43 8.65 6.65
CA TRP A 53 -4.24 9.36 5.65
C TRP A 53 -3.41 9.89 4.49
N GLU A 54 -2.18 10.36 4.75
CA GLU A 54 -1.24 10.78 3.71
C GLU A 54 -0.84 9.59 2.80
N VAL A 55 -0.60 8.42 3.40
CA VAL A 55 -0.37 7.17 2.65
C VAL A 55 -1.61 6.79 1.83
N ALA A 56 -2.82 6.89 2.41
CA ALA A 56 -4.06 6.60 1.70
C ALA A 56 -4.23 7.51 0.48
N LEU A 57 -3.93 8.81 0.59
CA LEU A 57 -4.05 9.76 -0.51
C LEU A 57 -3.21 9.35 -1.73
N ARG A 58 -2.01 8.76 -1.51
CA ARG A 58 -1.16 8.23 -2.58
C ARG A 58 -1.76 7.02 -3.29
N PHE A 59 -2.37 6.10 -2.53
CA PHE A 59 -2.97 4.87 -3.08
C PHE A 59 -4.27 5.13 -3.85
N TYR A 60 -5.06 6.09 -3.40
CA TYR A 60 -6.37 6.40 -3.98
C TYR A 60 -6.31 7.56 -4.98
N SER A 61 -5.13 7.90 -5.50
CA SER A 61 -4.95 9.09 -6.36
C SER A 61 -5.76 9.07 -7.66
N GLY A 62 -6.20 7.89 -8.11
CA GLY A 62 -7.07 7.72 -9.28
C GLY A 62 -8.56 7.84 -9.00
N ASP A 63 -9.00 7.82 -7.74
CA ASP A 63 -10.42 7.91 -7.35
C ASP A 63 -10.71 9.27 -6.70
N ARG A 64 -11.31 10.16 -7.50
CA ARG A 64 -11.66 11.53 -7.07
C ARG A 64 -12.58 11.57 -5.85
N ARG A 65 -13.48 10.59 -5.68
CA ARG A 65 -14.38 10.54 -4.51
C ARG A 65 -13.61 10.16 -3.25
N ALA A 66 -12.76 9.14 -3.36
CA ALA A 66 -11.90 8.74 -2.25
C ALA A 66 -10.93 9.86 -1.85
N GLN A 67 -10.29 10.52 -2.81
CA GLN A 67 -9.42 11.67 -2.56
C GLN A 67 -10.13 12.76 -1.76
N ALA A 68 -11.31 13.21 -2.20
CA ALA A 68 -12.05 14.28 -1.52
C ALA A 68 -12.39 13.92 -0.06
N LEU A 69 -12.70 12.66 0.22
CA LEU A 69 -12.94 12.17 1.58
C LEU A 69 -11.66 12.18 2.42
N ILE A 70 -10.55 11.71 1.86
CA ILE A 70 -9.24 11.66 2.53
C ILE A 70 -8.74 13.08 2.82
N GLU A 71 -8.77 13.98 1.83
CA GLU A 71 -8.38 15.38 1.99
C GLU A 71 -9.22 16.09 3.04
N ARG A 72 -10.53 15.80 3.11
CA ARG A 72 -11.38 16.34 4.17
C ARG A 72 -10.91 15.90 5.55
N LYS A 73 -10.52 14.64 5.69
CA LYS A 73 -10.02 14.11 6.96
C LYS A 73 -8.64 14.66 7.30
N LEU A 74 -7.77 14.86 6.32
CA LEU A 74 -6.44 15.47 6.51
C LEU A 74 -6.53 16.91 7.06
N ARG A 75 -7.56 17.68 6.66
CA ARG A 75 -7.76 19.04 7.20
C ARG A 75 -8.00 19.09 8.71
N GLU A 76 -8.44 17.98 9.33
CA GLU A 76 -8.63 17.89 10.79
C GLU A 76 -7.30 17.82 11.57
N PHE A 77 -6.16 17.62 10.89
CA PHE A 77 -4.82 17.59 11.49
C PHE A 77 -4.01 18.88 11.28
N THR A 78 -4.66 19.93 10.78
CA THR A 78 -4.10 21.29 10.57
C THR A 78 -4.54 22.20 11.70
#